data_AF-A0A8T4ZR68-F1
#
_entry.id   AF-A0A8T4ZR68-F1
#
_cell.length_a   1.000
_cell.length_b   1.000
_cell.length_c   1.000
_cell.angle_alpha   90.00
_cell.angle_beta   90.00
_cell.angle_gamma   90.00
#
_symmetry.space_group_name_H-M   'P 1'
#
loop_
_entity.id
_entity.type
_entity.pdbx_description
1 polymer ?
#
loop_
_entity_poly.entity_id
_entity_poly.type
_entity_poly.pdbx_seq_one_letter_code
_entity_poly.pdbx_strand_id
1 'polypeptide(L)'
;MQSERRGERGGRRFERGRGRQFPPKPVEIGKEYDVEVKEVSRRGDGVARIQGLVTFIPNAKPGDHVKVKITRISRRFAEAEIVESIK
;
A
#
# COMPACT_ATOMS: atom_id res chain seq x y z
N MET A 1 57.13 17.51 33.17
CA MET A 1 55.91 18.08 32.57
C MET A 1 55.43 17.08 31.52
N GLN A 2 54.80 15.95 31.91
CA GLN A 2 53.35 15.81 32.09
C GLN A 2 52.51 16.54 31.02
N SER A 3 51.76 15.73 30.27
CA SER A 3 50.39 15.95 29.73
C SER A 3 50.32 15.55 28.25
N GLU A 4 49.38 14.75 27.76
CA GLU A 4 48.44 13.80 28.34
C GLU A 4 47.82 13.06 27.15
N ARG A 5 47.58 11.76 27.34
CA ARG A 5 46.98 10.85 26.37
C ARG A 5 45.57 11.31 26.00
N ARG A 6 45.30 11.53 24.71
CA ARG A 6 43.97 11.46 24.10
C ARG A 6 44.10 10.46 22.95
N GLY A 7 43.43 9.33 22.85
CA GLY A 7 42.27 8.78 23.54
C GLY A 7 41.68 7.80 22.54
N GLU A 8 41.86 6.51 22.77
CA GLU A 8 41.19 5.45 22.01
C GLU A 8 39.68 5.49 22.28
N ARG A 9 38.84 5.74 21.27
CA ARG A 9 37.43 5.31 21.21
C ARG A 9 37.09 5.16 19.71
N GLY A 10 37.02 3.98 19.14
CA GLY A 10 36.12 2.90 19.55
C GLY A 10 34.72 3.21 19.03
N GLY A 11 34.30 2.55 17.93
CA GLY A 11 32.92 2.65 17.47
C GLY A 11 32.67 2.38 15.99
N ARG A 12 32.78 1.10 15.57
CA ARG A 12 31.96 0.59 14.47
C ARG A 12 30.50 0.90 14.77
N ARG A 13 29.83 1.83 14.06
CA ARG A 13 28.38 1.94 14.22
C ARG A 13 27.61 2.66 13.09
N PHE A 14 27.12 1.82 12.19
CA PHE A 14 25.86 1.89 11.44
C PHE A 14 25.68 3.06 10.44
N GLU A 15 25.78 2.71 9.15
CA GLU A 15 24.63 2.77 8.23
C GLU A 15 23.68 3.95 8.48
N ARG A 16 24.21 5.16 8.32
CA ARG A 16 23.52 6.38 8.70
C ARG A 16 22.57 6.79 7.59
N GLY A 17 21.29 6.57 7.84
CA GLY A 17 20.20 7.23 7.15
C GLY A 17 19.61 6.41 6.02
N ARG A 18 18.95 5.30 6.37
CA ARG A 18 17.86 4.75 5.55
C ARG A 18 17.06 5.94 5.04
N GLY A 19 17.07 6.09 3.71
CA GLY A 19 16.24 7.07 3.03
C GLY A 19 14.86 7.01 3.65
N ARG A 20 14.25 8.19 3.81
CA ARG A 20 12.87 8.35 4.24
C ARG A 20 12.01 7.56 3.27
N GLN A 21 11.90 6.27 3.54
CA GLN A 21 11.15 5.29 2.79
C GLN A 21 9.73 5.77 3.02
N PHE A 22 9.24 6.56 2.08
CA PHE A 22 7.81 6.69 1.89
C PHE A 22 7.29 5.26 2.00
N PRO A 23 6.40 4.97 2.96
CA PRO A 23 5.83 3.63 3.05
C PRO A 23 5.37 3.29 1.63
N PRO A 24 5.75 2.10 1.11
CA PRO A 24 5.38 1.72 -0.24
C PRO A 24 3.88 1.93 -0.37
N LYS A 25 3.47 2.59 -1.45
CA LYS A 25 2.04 2.76 -1.72
C LYS A 25 1.41 1.36 -1.64
N PRO A 26 0.32 1.18 -0.90
CA PRO A 26 -0.24 -0.15 -0.63
C PRO A 26 -0.68 -0.88 -1.90
N VAL A 27 -0.87 -0.13 -2.98
CA VAL A 27 -1.29 -0.62 -4.29
C VAL A 27 -0.40 -0.04 -5.39
N GLU A 28 -0.25 -0.80 -6.47
CA GLU A 28 0.49 -0.41 -7.69
C GLU A 28 -0.42 -0.50 -8.92
N ILE A 29 -0.29 0.47 -9.83
CA ILE A 29 -1.03 0.46 -11.10
C ILE A 29 -0.58 -0.74 -11.93
N GLY A 30 -1.54 -1.45 -12.51
CA GLY A 30 -1.34 -2.63 -13.34
C GLY A 30 -1.17 -3.92 -12.56
N LYS A 31 -1.07 -3.87 -11.22
CA LYS A 31 -1.08 -5.06 -10.38
C LYS A 31 -2.50 -5.49 -10.04
N GLU A 32 -2.62 -6.80 -9.83
CA GLU A 32 -3.84 -7.47 -9.44
C GLU A 32 -3.83 -7.69 -7.93
N TYR A 33 -5.00 -7.51 -7.31
CA TYR A 33 -5.20 -7.69 -5.89
C TYR A 33 -6.50 -8.43 -5.65
N ASP A 34 -6.45 -9.42 -4.79
CA ASP A 34 -7.62 -10.10 -4.28
C ASP A 34 -8.27 -9.24 -3.20
N VAL A 35 -9.53 -8.89 -3.42
CA VAL A 35 -10.25 -7.98 -2.53
C VAL A 35 -11.65 -8.50 -2.24
N GLU A 36 -12.06 -8.28 -1.01
CA GLU A 36 -13.43 -8.49 -0.59
C GLU A 36 -14.17 -7.15 -0.68
N VAL A 37 -15.28 -7.17 -1.41
CA VAL A 37 -16.16 -6.02 -1.56
C VAL A 37 -17.02 -5.95 -0.29
N LYS A 38 -16.79 -4.92 0.52
CA LYS A 38 -17.50 -4.77 1.81
C LYS A 38 -18.88 -4.15 1.65
N GLU A 39 -19.00 -3.20 0.73
CA GLU A 39 -20.21 -2.43 0.52
C GLU A 39 -20.33 -2.01 -0.95
N VAL A 40 -21.51 -1.50 -1.33
CA VAL A 40 -21.75 -0.91 -2.64
C VAL A 40 -22.20 0.53 -2.43
N SER A 41 -21.67 1.44 -3.24
CA SER A 41 -22.08 2.84 -3.29
C SER A 41 -23.53 2.95 -3.80
N ARG A 42 -24.18 4.10 -3.55
CA ARG A 42 -25.53 4.40 -4.08
C ARG A 42 -25.62 4.34 -5.60
N ARG A 43 -24.49 4.44 -6.29
CA ARG A 43 -24.38 4.34 -7.76
C ARG A 43 -24.31 2.91 -8.29
N GLY A 44 -24.15 1.92 -7.42
CA GLY A 44 -23.93 0.52 -7.80
C GLY A 44 -22.46 0.13 -7.94
N ASP A 45 -21.52 1.01 -7.60
CA ASP A 45 -20.09 0.70 -7.59
C ASP A 45 -19.69 -0.03 -6.30
N GLY A 46 -18.98 -1.15 -6.42
CA GLY A 46 -18.46 -1.87 -5.27
C GLY A 46 -17.31 -1.12 -4.61
N VAL A 47 -17.28 -1.13 -3.29
CA VAL A 47 -16.26 -0.49 -2.46
C VAL A 47 -15.49 -1.56 -1.72
N ALA A 48 -14.20 -1.64 -2.02
CA ALA A 48 -13.24 -2.48 -1.32
C ALA A 48 -12.20 -1.61 -0.58
N ARG A 49 -11.52 -2.20 0.40
CA ARG A 49 -10.41 -1.55 1.09
C ARG A 49 -9.16 -2.41 0.99
N ILE A 50 -8.17 -1.92 0.24
CA ILE A 50 -6.88 -2.59 0.08
C ILE A 50 -5.89 -1.94 1.02
N GLN A 51 -5.50 -2.65 2.09
CA GLN A 51 -4.58 -2.14 3.13
C GLN A 51 -4.97 -0.74 3.67
N GLY A 52 -6.26 -0.47 3.80
CA GLY A 52 -6.80 0.81 4.27
C GLY A 52 -7.01 1.88 3.19
N LEU A 53 -6.66 1.60 1.92
CA LEU A 53 -6.99 2.47 0.79
C LEU A 53 -8.34 2.08 0.18
N VAL A 54 -9.25 3.04 0.10
CA VAL A 54 -10.57 2.85 -0.53
C VAL A 54 -10.37 2.63 -2.03
N THR A 55 -10.86 1.51 -2.54
CA THR A 55 -10.76 1.14 -3.95
C THR A 55 -12.16 0.97 -4.53
N PHE A 56 -12.46 1.73 -5.57
CA PHE A 56 -13.73 1.66 -6.28
C PHE A 56 -13.62 0.64 -7.42
N ILE A 57 -14.58 -0.27 -7.47
CA ILE A 57 -14.62 -1.38 -8.41
C ILE A 57 -16.01 -1.38 -9.07
N PRO A 58 -16.11 -1.01 -10.36
CA PRO A 58 -17.38 -1.07 -11.06
C PRO A 58 -17.79 -2.54 -11.23
N ASN A 59 -19.09 -2.82 -11.17
CA ASN A 59 -19.68 -4.17 -11.27
C ASN A 59 -19.38 -5.12 -10.08
N ALA A 60 -18.82 -4.63 -8.98
CA ALA A 60 -18.61 -5.41 -7.76
C ALA A 60 -19.82 -5.33 -6.82
N LYS A 61 -20.20 -6.45 -6.20
CA LYS A 61 -21.32 -6.54 -5.24
C LYS A 61 -20.81 -6.78 -3.82
N PRO A 62 -21.54 -6.33 -2.79
CA PRO A 62 -21.13 -6.56 -1.41
C PRO A 62 -21.14 -8.06 -1.09
N GLY A 63 -20.05 -8.54 -0.47
CA GLY A 63 -19.82 -9.96 -0.18
C GLY A 63 -19.06 -10.72 -1.26
N ASP A 64 -18.81 -10.12 -2.43
CA ASP A 64 -18.04 -10.79 -3.48
C ASP A 64 -16.54 -10.72 -3.18
N HIS A 65 -15.85 -11.83 -3.45
CA HIS A 65 -14.40 -11.93 -3.50
C HIS A 65 -13.97 -11.88 -4.97
N VAL A 66 -13.35 -10.79 -5.37
CA VAL A 66 -12.94 -10.59 -6.76
C VAL A 66 -11.47 -10.22 -6.82
N LYS A 67 -10.80 -10.65 -7.87
CA LYS A 67 -9.48 -10.15 -8.22
C LYS A 67 -9.66 -8.92 -9.08
N VAL A 68 -9.04 -7.83 -8.65
CA VAL A 68 -9.14 -6.53 -9.31
C VAL A 68 -7.77 -6.04 -9.73
N LYS A 69 -7.70 -5.44 -10.91
CA LYS A 69 -6.49 -4.80 -11.42
C LYS A 69 -6.58 -3.30 -11.24
N ILE A 70 -5.61 -2.73 -10.54
CA ILE A 70 -5.57 -1.29 -10.30
C ILE A 70 -5.27 -0.59 -11.63
N THR A 71 -6.19 0.21 -12.12
CA THR A 71 -5.99 0.99 -13.35
C THR A 71 -5.53 2.41 -13.05
N ARG A 72 -5.92 2.93 -11.89
CA ARG A 72 -5.59 4.30 -11.48
C ARG A 72 -5.45 4.40 -9.96
N ILE A 73 -4.41 5.10 -9.51
CA ILE A 73 -4.21 5.42 -8.10
C ILE A 73 -4.30 6.93 -7.92
N SER A 74 -5.21 7.35 -7.06
CA SER A 74 -5.36 8.74 -6.62
C SER A 74 -4.75 8.94 -5.22
N ARG A 75 -4.77 10.19 -4.72
CA ARG A 75 -4.18 10.54 -3.42
C ARG A 75 -4.85 9.86 -2.22
N ARG A 76 -6.15 9.55 -2.30
CA ARG A 76 -6.97 9.02 -1.19
C ARG A 76 -7.75 7.75 -1.54
N PHE A 77 -7.75 7.36 -2.81
CA PHE A 77 -8.48 6.21 -3.31
C PHE A 77 -7.77 5.61 -4.51
N ALA A 78 -8.14 4.40 -4.88
CA ALA A 78 -7.77 3.77 -6.14
C ALA A 78 -9.01 3.39 -6.94
N GLU A 79 -8.85 3.28 -8.24
CA GLU A 79 -9.83 2.71 -9.16
C GLU A 79 -9.25 1.42 -9.69
N ALA A 80 -10.07 0.37 -9.69
CA ALA A 80 -9.68 -0.95 -10.15
C ALA A 80 -10.78 -1.56 -11.00
N GLU A 81 -10.41 -2.40 -11.94
CA GLU A 81 -11.34 -3.16 -12.78
C GLU A 81 -11.32 -4.63 -12.36
N ILE A 82 -12.48 -5.30 -12.43
CA ILE A 82 -12.58 -6.73 -12.14
C ILE A 82 -11.90 -7.49 -13.27
N VAL A 83 -10.86 -8.26 -12.94
CA VAL A 83 -10.20 -9.17 -13.90
C VAL A 83 -10.71 -10.60 -13.76
N GLU A 84 -11.02 -11.02 -12.54
CA GLU A 84 -11.47 -12.37 -12.26
C GLU A 84 -12.45 -12.36 -11.08
N SER A 85 -13.54 -13.11 -11.20
CA SER A 85 -14.51 -13.29 -10.13
C SER A 85 -14.28 -14.64 -9.47
N ILE A 86 -13.90 -14.64 -8.20
CA ILE A 86 -13.69 -15.85 -7.42
C ILE A 86 -15.04 -16.15 -6.76
N LYS A 87 -15.80 -17.06 -7.40
CA LYS A 87 -17.12 -17.49 -6.91
C LYS A 87 -16.99 -18.48 -5.76
#